data_AF-A0A248JX21-F1
#
_entry.id   AF-A0A248JX21-F1
#
_cell.length_a   1.000
_cell.length_b   1.000
_cell.length_c   1.000
_cell.angle_alpha   90.00
_cell.angle_beta   90.00
_cell.angle_gamma   90.00
#
_symmetry.space_group_name_H-M   'P 1'
#
loop_
_entity.id
_entity.type
_entity.pdbx_description
1 polymer ?
#
loop_
_entity_poly.entity_id
_entity_poly.type
_entity_poly.pdbx_seq_one_letter_code
_entity_poly.pdbx_strand_id
1 'polypeptide(L)' 'MGEYALSGKARNDLKRIAQQSLTQWGMAQAERYVVGLHELFGRLVTFPDLGRDAGEIRPGYLRIESGSHVVFYRQSSTRM' A
#
# COMPACT_ATOMS: atom_id res chain seq x y z
N MET A 1 -16.83 2.47 -7.91
CA MET A 1 -15.45 2.87 -8.25
C MET A 1 -14.96 3.72 -7.09
N GLY A 2 -14.25 3.12 -6.15
CA GLY A 2 -13.73 3.88 -5.00
C GLY A 2 -12.40 4.54 -5.36
N GLU A 3 -11.95 5.45 -4.51
CA GLU A 3 -10.62 6.04 -4.58
C GLU A 3 -9.86 5.69 -3.30
N TYR A 4 -8.54 5.59 -3.39
CA TYR A 4 -7.69 5.48 -2.20
C TYR A 4 -6.93 6.79 -1.99
N ALA A 5 -6.69 7.11 -0.72
CA ALA A 5 -5.85 8.24 -0.33
C ALA A 5 -4.59 7.72 0.36
N LEU A 6 -3.43 8.22 -0.06
CA LEU A 6 -2.18 7.95 0.62
C LEU A 6 -1.97 8.99 1.73
N SER A 7 -1.77 8.49 2.96
CA SER A 7 -1.30 9.33 4.07
C SER A 7 0.06 9.96 3.74
N GLY A 8 0.42 11.06 4.40
CA GLY A 8 1.72 11.69 4.22
C GLY A 8 2.89 10.72 4.47
N LYS A 9 2.76 9.85 5.47
CA LYS A 9 3.75 8.80 5.76
C LYS A 9 3.84 7.78 4.62
N ALA A 10 2.71 7.30 4.11
CA ALA A 10 2.69 6.34 3.00
C ALA A 10 3.30 6.93 1.71
N ARG A 11 3.10 8.22 1.43
CA ARG A 11 3.76 8.89 0.29
C ARG A 11 5.28 8.94 0.46
N ASN A 12 5.76 9.21 1.67
CA ASN A 12 7.19 9.21 1.97
C ASN A 12 7.78 7.80 1.89
N ASP A 13 7.05 6.78 2.36
CA ASP A 13 7.44 5.39 2.22
C ASP A 13 7.57 4.96 0.77
N LEU A 14 6.61 5.29 -0.11
CA LEU A 14 6.73 5.00 -1.54
C LEU A 14 7.97 5.65 -2.18
N LYS A 15 8.28 6.91 -1.83
CA LYS A 15 9.50 7.59 -2.32
C LYS A 15 10.75 6.86 -1.86
N ARG A 16 10.82 6.49 -0.58
CA ARG A 16 11.96 5.76 -0.01
C ARG A 16 12.11 4.39 -0.66
N ILE A 17 11.02 3.65 -0.83
CA ILE A 17 11.00 2.35 -1.51
C ILE A 17 11.53 2.50 -2.94
N ALA A 18 11.02 3.47 -3.71
CA ALA A 18 11.48 3.71 -5.07
C ALA A 18 12.99 4.01 -5.13
N GLN A 19 13.50 4.87 -4.24
CA GLN A 19 14.93 5.22 -4.17
C GLN A 19 15.80 4.03 -3.77
N GLN A 20 15.36 3.26 -2.76
CA GLN A 20 16.07 2.05 -2.31
C GLN A 20 16.10 1.01 -3.43
N SER A 21 14.95 0.75 -4.08
CA SER A 21 14.85 -0.21 -5.17
C SER A 21 15.68 0.21 -6.38
N LEU A 22 15.71 1.51 -6.71
CA LEU A 22 16.53 2.04 -7.80
C LEU A 22 18.02 1.82 -7.53
N THR A 23 18.46 2.16 -6.31
CA THR A 23 19.86 2.00 -5.89
C THR A 23 20.29 0.54 -5.90
N GLN A 24 19.43 -0.37 -5.46
CA GLN A 24 19.79 -1.77 -5.24
C GLN A 24 19.63 -2.64 -6.49
N TRP A 25 18.62 -2.41 -7.31
CA TRP A 25 18.25 -3.28 -8.43
C TRP A 25 18.05 -2.56 -9.77
N GLY A 26 18.19 -1.24 -9.80
CA GLY A 26 18.05 -0.43 -11.01
C GLY A 26 16.61 -0.03 -11.35
N MET A 27 16.49 0.82 -12.38
CA MET A 27 15.26 1.52 -12.74
C MET A 27 14.09 0.58 -13.05
N ALA A 28 14.34 -0.44 -13.89
CA ALA A 28 13.30 -1.36 -14.31
C ALA A 28 12.68 -2.14 -13.14
N GLN A 29 13.45 -2.43 -12.08
CA GLN A 29 12.92 -3.10 -10.89
C GLN A 29 12.15 -2.11 -10.01
N ALA A 30 12.68 -0.89 -9.83
CA ALA A 30 12.03 0.15 -9.04
C ALA A 30 10.65 0.51 -9.60
N GLU A 31 10.56 0.71 -10.91
CA GLU A 31 9.31 1.03 -11.61
C GLU A 31 8.30 -0.11 -11.46
N ARG A 32 8.69 -1.35 -11.79
CA ARG A 32 7.82 -2.53 -11.63
C ARG A 32 7.28 -2.66 -10.21
N TYR A 33 8.12 -2.42 -9.22
CA TYR A 33 7.72 -2.56 -7.82
C TYR A 33 6.73 -1.47 -7.39
N VAL A 34 6.97 -0.21 -7.76
CA VAL A 34 6.06 0.90 -7.46
C VAL A 34 4.72 0.73 -8.18
N VAL A 35 4.73 0.33 -9.45
CA VAL A 35 3.51 0.03 -10.21
C VAL A 35 2.72 -1.10 -9.54
N GLY A 36 3.38 -2.19 -9.16
CA GLY A 36 2.73 -3.30 -8.45
C GLY A 36 2.08 -2.89 -7.13
N LEU A 37 2.68 -1.95 -6.38
CA LEU A 37 2.06 -1.38 -5.19
C LEU A 37 0.79 -0.59 -5.52
N HIS A 38 0.80 0.23 -6.59
CA HIS A 38 -0.37 0.98 -7.01
C HIS A 38 -1.50 0.07 -7.53
N GLU A 39 -1.18 -0.99 -8.27
CA GLU A 39 -2.15 -2.00 -8.69
C GLU A 39 -2.78 -2.70 -7.49
N LEU A 40 -1.97 -3.06 -6.49
CA LEU A 40 -2.47 -3.60 -5.23
C LEU A 40 -3.44 -2.63 -4.55
N PHE A 41 -3.10 -1.34 -4.44
CA PHE A 41 -4.01 -0.35 -3.87
C PHE A 41 -5.34 -0.27 -4.62
N GLY A 42 -5.32 -0.32 -5.96
CA GLY A 42 -6.52 -0.38 -6.79
C GLY A 42 -7.37 -1.63 -6.52
N ARG A 43 -6.74 -2.79 -6.28
CA ARG A 43 -7.45 -4.01 -5.87
C ARG A 43 -8.08 -3.87 -4.50
N LEU A 44 -7.39 -3.25 -3.54
CA LEU A 44 -7.90 -3.03 -2.18
C LEU A 44 -9.09 -2.05 -2.14
N VAL A 45 -9.21 -1.15 -3.11
CA VAL A 45 -10.41 -0.33 -3.26
C VAL A 45 -11.63 -1.18 -3.62
N THR A 46 -11.44 -2.19 -4.48
CA THR A 46 -12.53 -3.04 -4.97
C THR A 46 -12.85 -4.17 -3.99
N PHE A 47 -11.82 -4.71 -3.35
CA PHE A 47 -11.89 -5.84 -2.43
C PHE A 47 -11.13 -5.50 -1.14
N PRO A 48 -11.68 -4.62 -0.30
CA PRO A 48 -10.97 -4.12 0.87
C PRO A 48 -10.77 -5.20 1.95
N ASP A 49 -11.48 -6.33 1.88
CA ASP A 49 -11.35 -7.42 2.85
C ASP A 49 -10.26 -8.45 2.47
N LEU A 50 -9.46 -8.17 1.43
CA LEU A 50 -8.31 -9.02 1.04
C LEU A 50 -7.17 -9.00 2.07
N GLY A 51 -7.07 -7.93 2.87
CA GLY A 51 -6.08 -7.81 3.93
C GLY A 51 -6.50 -8.59 5.18
N ARG A 52 -5.50 -8.98 5.97
CA ARG A 52 -5.70 -9.58 7.29
C ARG A 52 -5.92 -8.49 8.33
N ASP A 53 -6.65 -8.81 9.38
CA ASP A 53 -6.78 -7.92 10.53
C ASP A 53 -5.41 -7.54 11.10
N ALA A 54 -5.24 -6.24 11.35
CA ALA A 54 -4.11 -5.66 12.06
C ALA A 54 -4.60 -4.86 13.27
N GLY A 55 -5.74 -5.25 13.84
CA GLY A 55 -6.35 -4.64 15.01
C GLY A 55 -5.43 -4.66 16.23
N GLU A 56 -4.58 -5.69 16.32
CA GLU A 56 -3.51 -5.82 17.32
C GLU A 56 -2.49 -4.66 17.28
N ILE A 57 -2.27 -4.06 16.11
CA ILE A 57 -1.41 -2.88 15.93
C ILE A 57 -2.23 -1.61 16.10
N ARG A 58 -3.40 -1.56 15.44
CA ARG A 58 -4.33 -0.44 15.54
C ARG A 58 -5.75 -0.88 15.18
N PRO A 59 -6.76 -0.66 16.04
CA PRO A 59 -8.14 -1.02 15.74
C PRO A 59 -8.63 -0.47 14.40
N GLY A 60 -9.30 -1.32 13.62
CA GLY A 60 -9.84 -0.98 12.30
C GLY A 60 -8.80 -0.92 11.16
N TYR A 61 -7.56 -1.34 11.40
CA TYR A 61 -6.55 -1.48 10.37
C TYR A 61 -6.50 -2.89 9.82
N LEU A 62 -6.19 -2.97 8.53
CA LEU A 62 -5.93 -4.18 7.78
C LEU A 62 -4.50 -4.12 7.25
N ARG A 63 -3.91 -5.29 7.01
CA ARG A 63 -2.58 -5.43 6.42
C ARG A 63 -2.56 -6.46 5.30
N ILE A 64 -1.71 -6.22 4.31
CA ILE A 64 -1.45 -7.19 3.24
C ILE A 64 0.01 -7.13 2.82
N GLU A 65 0.61 -8.30 2.57
CA GLU A 65 1.99 -8.42 2.12
C GLU A 65 2.11 -8.12 0.61
N SER A 66 3.16 -7.40 0.23
CA SER A 66 3.50 -7.10 -1.17
C SER A 66 5.01 -7.19 -1.36
N GLY A 67 5.50 -8.33 -1.84
CA GLY A 67 6.93 -8.61 -1.89
C GLY A 67 7.57 -8.45 -0.51
N SER A 68 8.58 -7.58 -0.40
CA SER A 68 9.31 -7.34 0.86
C SER A 68 8.65 -6.32 1.80
N HIS A 69 7.51 -5.73 1.43
CA HIS A 69 6.84 -4.70 2.22
C HIS A 69 5.43 -5.13 2.65
N VAL A 70 4.95 -4.53 3.74
CA VAL A 70 3.58 -4.72 4.22
C VAL A 70 2.82 -3.41 4.06
N VAL A 71 1.66 -3.48 3.42
CA VAL A 71 0.76 -2.35 3.23
C VAL A 71 -0.25 -2.35 4.37
N PHE A 72 -0.24 -1.29 5.18
CA PHE A 72 -1.26 -1.04 6.19
C PHE A 72 -2.29 -0.05 5.65
N TYR A 73 -3.56 -0.41 5.78
CA TYR A 73 -4.66 0.43 5.33
C TYR A 73 -5.86 0.30 6.27
N ARG A 74 -6.85 1.16 6.07
CA ARG A 74 -8.15 1.07 6.73
C ARG A 74 -9.21 1.47 5.71
N GLN A 75 -10.39 0.91 5.84
CA GLN A 75 -11.54 1.42 5.11
C GLN A 75 -11.86 2.81 5.68
N SER A 76 -11.91 3.84 4.82
CA SER A 76 -12.51 5.09 5.25
C SER A 76 -14.02 4.87 5.27
N SER A 77 -14.60 4.91 6.46
CA SER A 77 -16.04 5.09 6.60
C SER A 77 -16.37 6.46 6.05
N THR A 78 -16.65 6.56 4.75
CA THR A 78 -17.57 7.59 4.27
C THR A 78 -18.89 7.29 4.97
N ARG A 79 -19.08 7.86 6.16
CA ARG A 79 -20.41 8.04 6.72
C ARG A 79 -21.11 8.96 5.72
N MET A 80 -22.01 8.39 4.92
CA MET A 80 -23.10 9.18 4.33
C MET A 80 -24.01 9.66 5.46
#